data_AF-A0A7S2UAY8-F1
#
_entry.id   AF-A0A7S2UAY8-F1
#
_cell.length_a   1.000
_cell.length_b   1.000
_cell.length_c   1.000
_cell.angle_alpha   90.00
_cell.angle_beta   90.00
_cell.angle_gamma   90.00
#
_symmetry.space_group_name_H-M   'P 1'
#
loop_
_entity.id
_entity.type
_entity.pdbx_description
1 polymer ?
#
loop_
_entity_poly.entity_id
_entity_poly.type
_entity_poly.pdbx_seq_one_letter_code
_entity_poly.pdbx_strand_id
1 'polypeptide(L)'
;ASGPSGPSFQVSHVRKALSKEEALVLLHSDDMGVITHYVVAKLYEVITCLLEKTARSSVTITSSFYSYLDGVIIDIWKPLMRILHLGGSGDAFAQRGSAVCLAYIFMAGCPSHTSGSSKMYVDYKAVEEPMQALISWITSQLQSSSSASLTLVIPTLTALMNCPEARLLFANSGGIGYLSRHMRSKNSTMVKRLKDVGPSVQQLYELCFCLWALTYECNKYPSVRSHFVRDGAVFSLVDLVAAHHREKVVRVALSSLRNLAECSSDFVPDASNRNVINGSVFAGEMIGCGLIKYVEQMRNRQWKDPDIVDDLRALNSILHRNYKDMSTWDIYQAEVESGHLEWGILHTQKFFRENAKQFEGSDGNFLLLKTLTVLASSDDEDIAG
;
A
#
# COMPACT_ATOMS: atom_id res chain seq x y z
N ALA A 1 8.90 -34.02 19.76
CA ALA A 1 8.41 -32.80 20.46
C ALA A 1 7.12 -32.34 19.78
N SER A 2 6.01 -32.93 20.19
CA SER A 2 4.66 -32.70 19.66
C SER A 2 3.98 -31.62 20.52
N GLY A 3 4.03 -30.37 20.04
CA GLY A 3 3.14 -29.33 20.55
C GLY A 3 1.69 -29.61 20.14
N PRO A 4 0.69 -28.99 20.80
CA PRO A 4 -0.71 -29.14 20.40
C PRO A 4 -0.86 -28.65 18.96
N SER A 5 -1.12 -29.57 18.03
CA SER A 5 -1.53 -29.23 16.67
C SER A 5 -2.84 -28.45 16.78
N GLY A 6 -2.80 -27.16 16.48
CA GLY A 6 -4.00 -26.32 16.44
C GLY A 6 -5.04 -26.86 15.46
N PRO A 7 -6.29 -26.36 15.53
CA PRO A 7 -7.31 -26.70 14.54
C PRO A 7 -6.79 -26.40 13.12
N SER A 8 -7.04 -27.30 12.16
CA SER A 8 -6.58 -27.22 10.77
C SER A 8 -5.11 -27.53 10.49
N PHE A 9 -4.37 -28.12 11.44
CA PHE A 9 -2.93 -28.36 11.24
C PHE A 9 -2.63 -29.24 10.02
N GLN A 10 -3.43 -30.27 9.72
CA GLN A 10 -3.13 -31.17 8.61
C GLN A 10 -3.62 -30.58 7.28
N VAL A 11 -4.85 -30.06 7.25
CA VAL A 11 -5.46 -29.53 6.02
C VAL A 11 -4.73 -28.27 5.50
N SER A 12 -4.17 -27.46 6.40
CA SER A 12 -3.43 -26.24 6.03
C SER A 12 -2.15 -26.50 5.21
N HIS A 13 -1.63 -27.73 5.24
CA HIS A 13 -0.43 -28.13 4.49
C HIS A 13 -0.77 -28.77 3.13
N VAL A 14 -2.05 -28.94 2.79
CA VAL A 14 -2.50 -29.50 1.52
C VAL A 14 -2.26 -28.48 0.40
N ARG A 15 -1.38 -28.82 -0.55
CA ARG A 15 -1.03 -27.94 -1.68
C ARG A 15 -1.50 -28.45 -3.04
N LYS A 16 -2.06 -29.66 -3.10
CA LYS A 16 -2.45 -30.33 -4.34
C LYS A 16 -3.87 -30.89 -4.21
N ALA A 17 -4.51 -31.14 -5.34
CA ALA A 17 -5.76 -31.88 -5.37
C ALA A 17 -5.53 -33.28 -4.76
N LEU A 18 -6.42 -33.66 -3.86
CA LEU A 18 -6.40 -34.94 -3.18
C LEU A 18 -7.27 -35.94 -3.95
N SER A 19 -6.89 -37.22 -3.90
CA SER A 19 -7.82 -38.30 -4.24
C SER A 19 -8.99 -38.34 -3.24
N LYS A 20 -10.08 -39.02 -3.61
CA LYS A 20 -11.25 -39.16 -2.74
C LYS A 20 -10.89 -39.86 -1.43
N GLU A 21 -10.02 -40.87 -1.51
CA GLU A 21 -9.55 -41.65 -0.37
C GLU A 21 -8.73 -40.78 0.59
N GLU A 22 -7.78 -39.99 0.07
CA GLU A 22 -6.98 -39.06 0.89
C GLU A 22 -7.84 -37.97 1.54
N ALA A 23 -8.83 -37.45 0.82
CA ALA A 23 -9.76 -36.46 1.36
C ALA A 23 -10.64 -37.04 2.50
N LEU A 24 -11.08 -38.29 2.36
CA LEU A 24 -11.84 -38.98 3.42
C LEU A 24 -10.99 -39.23 4.66
N VAL A 25 -9.72 -39.60 4.50
CA VAL A 25 -8.79 -39.74 5.63
C VAL A 25 -8.63 -38.41 6.37
N LEU A 26 -8.44 -37.31 5.65
CA LEU A 26 -8.32 -35.97 6.26
C LEU A 26 -9.60 -35.51 6.95
N LEU A 27 -10.78 -35.86 6.41
CA LEU A 27 -12.05 -35.58 7.08
C LEU A 27 -12.17 -36.29 8.44
N HIS A 28 -11.52 -37.44 8.61
CA HIS A 28 -11.50 -38.17 9.89
C HIS A 28 -10.38 -37.70 10.84
N SER A 29 -9.23 -37.26 10.31
CA SER A 29 -8.07 -36.90 11.12
C SER A 29 -7.95 -35.41 11.46
N ASP A 30 -8.59 -34.53 10.69
CA ASP A 30 -8.63 -33.07 10.87
C ASP A 30 -10.02 -32.52 10.45
N ASP A 31 -11.08 -33.09 11.04
CA ASP A 31 -12.49 -32.79 10.76
C ASP A 31 -12.80 -31.29 10.88
N MET A 32 -12.34 -30.65 11.97
CA MET A 32 -12.52 -29.22 12.22
C MET A 32 -11.83 -28.36 11.16
N GLY A 33 -10.66 -28.78 10.68
CA GLY A 33 -9.97 -28.08 9.61
C GLY A 33 -10.72 -28.16 8.29
N VAL A 34 -11.16 -29.36 7.91
CA VAL A 34 -11.93 -29.59 6.68
C VAL A 34 -13.25 -28.82 6.70
N ILE A 35 -13.98 -28.85 7.82
CA ILE A 35 -15.23 -28.08 7.99
C ILE A 35 -14.96 -26.58 7.88
N THR A 36 -13.89 -26.08 8.52
CA THR A 36 -13.52 -24.66 8.45
C THR A 36 -13.22 -24.24 7.00
N HIS A 37 -12.42 -25.03 6.27
CA HIS A 37 -12.14 -24.78 4.85
C HIS A 37 -13.42 -24.74 4.02
N TYR A 38 -14.29 -25.73 4.20
CA TYR A 38 -15.55 -25.81 3.47
C TYR A 38 -16.46 -24.61 3.74
N VAL A 39 -16.65 -24.25 5.01
CA VAL A 39 -17.50 -23.12 5.41
C VAL A 39 -16.94 -21.81 4.89
N VAL A 40 -15.63 -21.57 5.00
CA VAL A 40 -14.99 -20.36 4.48
C VAL A 40 -15.11 -20.28 2.96
N ALA A 41 -14.90 -21.39 2.24
CA ALA A 41 -15.05 -21.44 0.80
C ALA A 41 -16.50 -21.15 0.37
N LYS A 42 -17.49 -21.77 1.03
CA LYS A 42 -18.91 -21.52 0.74
C LYS A 42 -19.35 -20.11 1.10
N LEU A 43 -18.86 -19.56 2.20
CA LEU A 43 -19.12 -18.17 2.55
C LEU A 43 -18.54 -17.22 1.50
N TYR A 44 -17.33 -17.49 1.00
CA TYR A 44 -16.72 -16.70 -0.06
C TYR A 44 -17.53 -16.76 -1.37
N GLU A 45 -18.00 -17.95 -1.78
CA GLU A 45 -18.91 -18.10 -2.92
C GLU A 45 -20.20 -17.28 -2.73
N VAL A 46 -20.81 -17.35 -1.54
CA VAL A 46 -22.03 -16.59 -1.22
C VAL A 46 -21.78 -15.09 -1.29
N ILE A 47 -20.71 -14.58 -0.68
CA ILE A 47 -20.38 -13.15 -0.71
C ILE A 47 -20.12 -12.69 -2.14
N THR A 48 -19.37 -13.47 -2.93
CA THR A 48 -19.10 -13.13 -4.34
C THR A 48 -20.41 -13.08 -5.15
N CYS A 49 -21.31 -14.04 -4.96
CA CYS A 49 -22.63 -14.03 -5.57
C CYS A 49 -23.47 -12.81 -5.15
N LEU A 50 -23.37 -12.35 -3.90
CA LEU A 50 -24.06 -11.14 -3.42
C LEU A 50 -23.44 -9.84 -3.95
N LEU A 51 -22.15 -9.84 -4.31
CA LEU A 51 -21.46 -8.70 -4.93
C LEU A 51 -21.81 -8.54 -6.41
N GLU A 52 -22.10 -9.65 -7.10
CA GLU A 52 -22.62 -9.66 -8.48
C GLU A 52 -24.02 -9.05 -8.50
N LYS A 53 -24.08 -7.71 -8.50
CA LYS A 53 -25.29 -6.89 -8.47
C LYS A 53 -26.23 -7.26 -9.61
N THR A 54 -27.13 -8.21 -9.35
CA THR A 54 -28.28 -8.43 -10.20
C THR A 54 -29.38 -7.50 -9.69
N ALA A 55 -29.82 -6.55 -10.53
CA ALA A 55 -30.86 -5.55 -10.20
C ALA A 55 -32.23 -6.14 -9.75
N ARG A 56 -32.32 -7.48 -9.64
CA ARG A 56 -33.50 -8.26 -9.26
C ARG A 56 -33.35 -9.02 -7.94
N SER A 57 -32.18 -9.04 -7.30
CA SER A 57 -32.01 -9.74 -6.02
C SER A 57 -32.44 -8.84 -4.85
N SER A 58 -33.38 -9.31 -4.04
CA SER A 58 -33.74 -8.67 -2.76
C SER A 58 -32.72 -8.94 -1.66
N VAL A 59 -31.86 -9.94 -1.85
CA VAL A 59 -30.83 -10.34 -0.89
C VAL A 59 -29.52 -9.65 -1.23
N THR A 60 -29.01 -8.89 -0.28
CA THR A 60 -27.73 -8.19 -0.29
C THR A 60 -26.91 -8.53 0.95
N ILE A 61 -25.61 -8.23 0.94
CA ILE A 61 -24.76 -8.38 2.14
C ILE A 61 -25.37 -7.62 3.33
N THR A 62 -25.85 -6.40 3.12
CA THR A 62 -26.52 -5.61 4.16
C THR A 62 -27.73 -6.34 4.75
N SER A 63 -28.61 -6.89 3.91
CA SER A 63 -29.79 -7.64 4.40
C SER A 63 -29.48 -8.93 5.16
N SER A 64 -28.30 -9.52 4.92
CA SER A 64 -27.91 -10.82 5.50
C SER A 64 -27.10 -10.68 6.79
N PHE A 65 -26.30 -9.61 6.91
CA PHE A 65 -25.33 -9.44 8.00
C PHE A 65 -25.66 -8.31 8.96
N TYR A 66 -26.68 -7.50 8.67
CA TYR A 66 -27.08 -6.38 9.52
C TYR A 66 -28.52 -6.59 10.00
N SER A 67 -28.78 -6.12 11.22
CA SER A 67 -30.11 -6.16 11.82
C SER A 67 -30.99 -5.05 11.26
N TYR A 68 -32.19 -5.42 10.80
CA TYR A 68 -33.17 -4.48 10.25
C TYR A 68 -33.68 -3.44 11.26
N LEU A 69 -33.58 -3.72 12.56
CA LEU A 69 -34.17 -2.89 13.61
C LEU A 69 -33.28 -1.70 13.99
N ASP A 70 -31.98 -1.94 14.09
CA ASP A 70 -30.98 -0.99 14.61
C ASP A 70 -29.83 -0.71 13.62
N GLY A 71 -29.75 -1.44 12.51
CA GLY A 71 -28.69 -1.28 11.52
C GLY A 71 -27.32 -1.76 12.01
N VAL A 72 -27.28 -2.52 13.12
CA VAL A 72 -26.04 -3.04 13.71
C VAL A 72 -25.65 -4.36 13.05
N ILE A 73 -24.34 -4.56 12.87
CA ILE A 73 -23.81 -5.80 12.34
C ILE A 73 -24.08 -6.98 13.30
N ILE A 74 -24.63 -8.07 12.79
CA ILE A 74 -24.94 -9.28 13.58
C ILE A 74 -23.63 -10.00 13.88
N ASP A 75 -23.45 -10.50 15.11
CA ASP A 75 -22.23 -11.12 15.63
C ASP A 75 -21.69 -12.37 14.90
N ILE A 76 -22.33 -12.79 13.81
CA ILE A 76 -21.92 -13.93 12.96
C ILE A 76 -20.55 -13.74 12.27
N TRP A 77 -19.98 -12.53 12.27
CA TRP A 77 -18.63 -12.26 11.78
C TRP A 77 -17.53 -12.60 12.81
N LYS A 78 -17.83 -12.62 14.12
CA LYS A 78 -16.85 -12.83 15.19
C LYS A 78 -16.04 -14.13 15.05
N PRO A 79 -16.62 -15.27 14.63
CA PRO A 79 -15.86 -16.49 14.36
C PRO A 79 -14.77 -16.30 13.30
N LEU A 80 -15.02 -15.54 12.24
CA LEU A 80 -14.04 -15.26 11.19
C LEU A 80 -12.86 -14.47 11.75
N MET A 81 -13.12 -13.49 12.61
CA MET A 81 -12.05 -12.74 13.29
C MET A 81 -11.22 -13.60 14.24
N ARG A 82 -11.81 -14.63 14.86
CA ARG A 82 -11.06 -15.61 15.66
C ARG A 82 -10.12 -16.44 14.78
N ILE A 83 -10.56 -16.86 13.59
CA ILE A 83 -9.72 -17.60 12.62
C ILE A 83 -8.45 -16.81 12.29
N LEU A 84 -8.56 -15.48 12.14
CA LEU A 84 -7.40 -14.63 11.84
C LEU A 84 -6.33 -14.65 12.94
N HIS A 85 -6.74 -14.77 14.21
CA HIS A 85 -5.87 -14.66 15.38
C HIS A 85 -5.45 -16.02 15.99
N LEU A 86 -5.78 -17.14 15.34
CA LEU A 86 -5.30 -18.46 15.78
C LEU A 86 -3.75 -18.47 15.73
N GLY A 87 -3.13 -18.63 16.90
CA GLY A 87 -1.77 -18.18 17.18
C GLY A 87 -0.66 -18.76 16.29
N GLY A 88 0.11 -17.86 15.67
CA GLY A 88 1.48 -18.06 15.20
C GLY A 88 1.68 -18.90 13.94
N SER A 89 0.87 -19.94 13.73
CA SER A 89 0.89 -20.81 12.55
C SER A 89 -0.53 -20.99 12.01
N GLY A 90 -1.16 -19.88 11.66
CA GLY A 90 -2.51 -19.88 11.15
C GLY A 90 -2.62 -20.58 9.80
N ASP A 91 -3.78 -21.17 9.56
CA ASP A 91 -4.16 -21.77 8.30
C ASP A 91 -4.37 -20.68 7.23
N ALA A 92 -3.37 -20.49 6.37
CA ALA A 92 -3.35 -19.41 5.40
C ALA A 92 -4.56 -19.41 4.44
N PHE A 93 -5.13 -20.57 4.14
CA PHE A 93 -6.35 -20.66 3.32
C PHE A 93 -7.55 -20.09 4.08
N ALA A 94 -7.80 -20.61 5.29
CA ALA A 94 -8.92 -20.18 6.11
C ALA A 94 -8.80 -18.70 6.50
N GLN A 95 -7.60 -18.23 6.83
CA GLN A 95 -7.34 -16.84 7.17
C GLN A 95 -7.58 -15.92 5.97
N ARG A 96 -7.06 -16.25 4.78
CA ARG A 96 -7.27 -15.46 3.57
C ARG A 96 -8.76 -15.34 3.24
N GLY A 97 -9.46 -16.47 3.18
CA GLY A 97 -10.90 -16.47 2.86
C GLY A 97 -11.71 -15.70 3.90
N SER A 98 -11.43 -15.93 5.20
CA SER A 98 -12.10 -15.21 6.29
C SER A 98 -11.88 -13.71 6.23
N ALA A 99 -10.63 -13.26 5.99
CA ALA A 99 -10.28 -11.85 5.90
C ALA A 99 -10.98 -11.15 4.73
N VAL A 100 -11.03 -11.78 3.56
CA VAL A 100 -11.74 -11.22 2.39
C VAL A 100 -13.24 -11.14 2.65
N CYS A 101 -13.85 -12.18 3.22
CA CYS A 101 -15.26 -12.17 3.61
C CYS A 101 -15.56 -11.03 4.60
N LEU A 102 -14.73 -10.88 5.63
CA LEU A 102 -14.83 -9.80 6.62
C LEU A 102 -14.74 -8.42 5.97
N ALA A 103 -13.80 -8.21 5.02
CA ALA A 103 -13.68 -6.95 4.32
C ALA A 103 -14.98 -6.57 3.59
N TYR A 104 -15.60 -7.49 2.85
CA TYR A 104 -16.86 -7.20 2.15
C TYR A 104 -18.04 -7.01 3.09
N ILE A 105 -18.12 -7.80 4.16
CA ILE A 105 -19.15 -7.64 5.19
C ILE A 105 -19.05 -6.24 5.81
N PHE A 106 -17.85 -5.82 6.24
CA PHE A 106 -17.66 -4.52 6.86
C PHE A 106 -17.85 -3.36 5.87
N MET A 107 -17.32 -3.45 4.64
CA MET A 107 -17.52 -2.41 3.64
C MET A 107 -19.00 -2.19 3.29
N ALA A 108 -19.85 -3.22 3.38
CA ALA A 108 -21.29 -3.08 3.15
C ALA A 108 -21.99 -2.15 4.15
N GLY A 109 -21.38 -1.88 5.30
CA GLY A 109 -21.86 -0.90 6.28
C GLY A 109 -21.19 0.47 6.21
N CYS A 110 -20.26 0.69 5.28
CA CYS A 110 -19.62 1.99 5.10
C CYS A 110 -20.54 2.98 4.35
N PRO A 111 -20.55 4.28 4.73
CA PRO A 111 -21.31 5.31 4.05
C PRO A 111 -21.13 5.32 2.53
N SER A 112 -19.89 5.15 2.05
CA SER A 112 -19.57 5.06 0.63
C SER A 112 -20.31 3.94 -0.14
N HIS A 113 -20.75 2.89 0.54
CA HIS A 113 -21.41 1.72 -0.05
C HIS A 113 -22.93 1.69 0.22
N THR A 114 -23.41 2.44 1.20
CA THR A 114 -24.85 2.49 1.55
C THR A 114 -25.61 3.54 0.73
N SER A 115 -24.96 4.62 0.29
CA SER A 115 -25.61 5.79 -0.33
C SER A 115 -26.34 5.58 -1.68
N GLY A 116 -26.34 4.39 -2.27
CA GLY A 116 -26.85 4.19 -3.63
C GLY A 116 -27.90 3.09 -3.86
N SER A 117 -28.21 2.22 -2.88
CA SER A 117 -29.05 1.05 -3.18
C SER A 117 -29.80 0.38 -2.03
N SER A 118 -29.47 0.68 -0.76
CA SER A 118 -30.10 -0.01 0.36
C SER A 118 -31.24 0.82 0.94
N LYS A 119 -32.46 0.25 0.99
CA LYS A 119 -33.59 0.80 1.76
C LYS A 119 -33.37 0.72 3.28
N MET A 120 -32.28 0.07 3.70
CA MET A 120 -31.99 -0.27 5.08
C MET A 120 -30.92 0.66 5.65
N TYR A 121 -31.21 1.23 6.82
CA TYR A 121 -30.27 1.99 7.62
C TYR A 121 -29.17 1.08 8.18
N VAL A 122 -27.92 1.56 8.16
CA VAL A 122 -26.76 0.86 8.74
C VAL A 122 -25.98 1.84 9.61
N ASP A 123 -25.67 1.43 10.84
CA ASP A 123 -24.84 2.22 11.75
C ASP A 123 -23.35 1.95 11.47
N TYR A 124 -22.70 2.91 10.82
CA TYR A 124 -21.27 2.84 10.53
C TYR A 124 -20.41 2.72 11.81
N LYS A 125 -20.83 3.30 12.94
CA LYS A 125 -20.05 3.22 14.19
C LYS A 125 -19.90 1.79 14.69
N ALA A 126 -20.90 0.94 14.44
CA ALA A 126 -20.85 -0.48 14.78
C ALA A 126 -19.84 -1.27 13.94
N VAL A 127 -19.37 -0.72 12.82
CA VAL A 127 -18.46 -1.37 11.87
C VAL A 127 -17.05 -0.81 11.94
N GLU A 128 -16.88 0.43 12.40
CA GLU A 128 -15.59 1.11 12.46
C GLU A 128 -14.56 0.33 13.31
N GLU A 129 -14.92 -0.08 14.53
CA GLU A 129 -14.03 -0.85 15.42
C GLU A 129 -13.69 -2.24 14.84
N PRO A 130 -14.65 -3.06 14.35
CA PRO A 130 -14.33 -4.31 13.65
C PRO A 130 -13.42 -4.12 12.43
N MET A 131 -13.64 -3.06 11.64
CA MET A 131 -12.80 -2.74 10.48
C MET A 131 -11.38 -2.36 10.90
N GLN A 132 -11.22 -1.56 11.96
CA GLN A 132 -9.92 -1.25 12.55
C GLN A 132 -9.20 -2.52 13.03
N ALA A 133 -9.91 -3.45 13.65
CA ALA A 133 -9.32 -4.73 14.09
C ALA A 133 -8.83 -5.58 12.90
N LEU A 134 -9.59 -5.63 11.80
CA LEU A 134 -9.14 -6.30 10.56
C LEU A 134 -7.90 -5.63 9.98
N ILE A 135 -7.87 -4.29 9.94
CA ILE A 135 -6.72 -3.53 9.43
C ILE A 135 -5.49 -3.73 10.31
N SER A 136 -5.66 -3.75 11.64
CA SER A 136 -4.60 -4.06 12.60
C SER A 136 -4.01 -5.45 12.38
N TRP A 137 -4.86 -6.44 12.09
CA TRP A 137 -4.39 -7.76 11.69
C TRP A 137 -3.59 -7.71 10.37
N ILE A 138 -4.08 -7.01 9.35
CA ILE A 138 -3.36 -6.84 8.07
C ILE A 138 -1.98 -6.20 8.29
N THR A 139 -1.91 -5.10 9.04
CA THR A 139 -0.63 -4.40 9.29
C THR A 139 0.33 -5.26 10.11
N SER A 140 -0.16 -6.09 11.04
CA SER A 140 0.66 -7.06 11.76
C SER A 140 1.32 -8.09 10.82
N GLN A 141 0.60 -8.54 9.78
CA GLN A 141 1.17 -9.46 8.78
C GLN A 141 2.18 -8.75 7.87
N LEU A 142 1.93 -7.47 7.54
CA LEU A 142 2.83 -6.65 6.72
C LEU A 142 4.14 -6.25 7.45
N GLN A 143 4.23 -6.44 8.77
CA GLN A 143 5.51 -6.28 9.49
C GLN A 143 6.55 -7.30 9.03
N SER A 144 6.10 -8.51 8.67
CA SER A 144 6.94 -9.54 8.05
C SER A 144 7.23 -9.20 6.59
N SER A 145 8.49 -9.37 6.16
CA SER A 145 8.90 -9.24 4.76
C SER A 145 8.70 -10.51 3.93
N SER A 146 8.00 -11.52 4.47
CA SER A 146 7.84 -12.79 3.77
C SER A 146 6.81 -12.68 2.64
N SER A 147 7.11 -13.30 1.50
CA SER A 147 6.15 -13.43 0.41
C SER A 147 4.85 -14.13 0.85
N ALA A 148 4.93 -15.05 1.82
CA ALA A 148 3.75 -15.75 2.34
C ALA A 148 2.77 -14.78 3.05
N SER A 149 3.29 -13.86 3.87
CA SER A 149 2.47 -12.81 4.51
C SER A 149 1.83 -11.91 3.45
N LEU A 150 2.55 -11.55 2.39
CA LEU A 150 1.99 -10.76 1.30
C LEU A 150 0.86 -11.49 0.57
N THR A 151 1.06 -12.76 0.19
CA THR A 151 0.00 -13.57 -0.45
C THR A 151 -1.21 -13.77 0.45
N LEU A 152 -1.03 -13.74 1.77
CA LEU A 152 -2.13 -13.84 2.73
C LEU A 152 -3.02 -12.58 2.72
N VAL A 153 -2.42 -11.39 2.76
CA VAL A 153 -3.18 -10.14 2.99
C VAL A 153 -3.56 -9.37 1.74
N ILE A 154 -2.82 -9.50 0.62
CA ILE A 154 -3.05 -8.71 -0.59
C ILE A 154 -4.52 -8.79 -1.07
N PRO A 155 -5.15 -9.97 -1.19
CA PRO A 155 -6.54 -10.05 -1.68
C PRO A 155 -7.52 -9.22 -0.83
N THR A 156 -7.38 -9.28 0.49
CA THR A 156 -8.18 -8.50 1.44
C THR A 156 -7.88 -7.01 1.31
N LEU A 157 -6.60 -6.65 1.21
CA LEU A 157 -6.19 -5.25 1.08
C LEU A 157 -6.72 -4.63 -0.22
N THR A 158 -6.58 -5.34 -1.35
CA THR A 158 -7.13 -4.92 -2.65
C THR A 158 -8.64 -4.72 -2.60
N ALA A 159 -9.38 -5.60 -1.90
CA ALA A 159 -10.82 -5.41 -1.69
C ALA A 159 -11.11 -4.12 -0.90
N LEU A 160 -10.42 -3.91 0.23
CA LEU A 160 -10.57 -2.74 1.10
C LEU A 160 -10.27 -1.41 0.40
N MET A 161 -9.38 -1.39 -0.59
CA MET A 161 -9.07 -0.17 -1.35
C MET A 161 -10.27 0.41 -2.12
N ASN A 162 -11.33 -0.36 -2.35
CA ASN A 162 -12.57 0.14 -2.95
C ASN A 162 -13.41 1.00 -1.97
N CYS A 163 -13.04 1.06 -0.70
CA CYS A 163 -13.74 1.80 0.34
C CYS A 163 -12.88 2.98 0.87
N PRO A 164 -13.30 4.24 0.68
CA PRO A 164 -12.59 5.41 1.23
C PRO A 164 -12.36 5.32 2.74
N GLU A 165 -13.34 4.86 3.51
CA GLU A 165 -13.26 4.74 4.96
C GLU A 165 -12.15 3.74 5.37
N ALA A 166 -12.07 2.59 4.69
CA ALA A 166 -11.02 1.61 4.91
C ALA A 166 -9.64 2.14 4.50
N ARG A 167 -9.55 2.91 3.42
CA ARG A 167 -8.31 3.57 2.98
C ARG A 167 -7.75 4.50 4.05
N LEU A 168 -8.60 5.30 4.70
CA LEU A 168 -8.19 6.21 5.77
C LEU A 168 -7.71 5.45 7.01
N LEU A 169 -8.46 4.43 7.44
CA LEU A 169 -8.05 3.60 8.58
C LEU A 169 -6.72 2.90 8.32
N PHE A 170 -6.50 2.39 7.10
CA PHE A 170 -5.23 1.77 6.70
C PHE A 170 -4.08 2.78 6.68
N ALA A 171 -4.29 3.97 6.10
CA ALA A 171 -3.29 5.04 6.10
C ALA A 171 -2.91 5.48 7.51
N ASN A 172 -3.89 5.63 8.41
CA ASN A 172 -3.68 6.01 9.81
C ASN A 172 -2.97 4.92 10.63
N SER A 173 -3.08 3.66 10.20
CA SER A 173 -2.38 2.51 10.80
C SER A 173 -0.93 2.34 10.32
N GLY A 174 -0.38 3.32 9.60
CA GLY A 174 0.97 3.26 9.02
C GLY A 174 1.05 2.42 7.74
N GLY A 175 -0.09 2.09 7.12
CA GLY A 175 -0.18 1.24 5.94
C GLY A 175 0.70 1.67 4.77
N ILE A 176 0.84 2.99 4.55
CA ILE A 176 1.68 3.55 3.48
C ILE A 176 3.13 3.13 3.65
N GLY A 177 3.74 3.29 4.84
CA GLY A 177 5.11 2.85 5.09
C GLY A 177 5.34 1.35 4.95
N TYR A 178 4.35 0.53 5.29
CA TYR A 178 4.41 -0.91 5.00
C TYR A 178 4.49 -1.18 3.50
N LEU A 179 3.59 -0.57 2.70
CA LEU A 179 3.58 -0.74 1.25
C LEU A 179 4.88 -0.24 0.61
N SER A 180 5.29 1.00 0.91
CA SER A 180 6.52 1.61 0.42
C SER A 180 7.73 0.71 0.64
N ARG A 181 7.88 0.17 1.86
CA ARG A 181 8.99 -0.73 2.20
C ARG A 181 9.01 -2.03 1.42
N HIS A 182 7.86 -2.64 1.16
CA HIS A 182 7.79 -3.88 0.37
C HIS A 182 8.05 -3.66 -1.11
N MET A 183 7.79 -2.45 -1.62
CA MET A 183 7.99 -2.12 -3.03
C MET A 183 9.42 -1.70 -3.39
N ARG A 184 10.19 -1.18 -2.43
CA ARG A 184 11.59 -0.79 -2.65
C ARG A 184 12.42 -1.99 -3.12
N SER A 185 13.11 -1.79 -4.24
CA SER A 185 14.12 -2.70 -4.74
C SER A 185 15.28 -2.74 -3.75
N LYS A 186 15.66 -3.94 -3.31
CA LYS A 186 16.87 -4.14 -2.48
C LYS A 186 18.10 -4.08 -3.40
N ASN A 187 18.38 -2.91 -3.97
CA ASN A 187 19.57 -2.66 -4.78
C ASN A 187 20.75 -2.11 -3.96
N SER A 188 20.71 -2.17 -2.63
CA SER A 188 21.91 -1.94 -1.81
C SER A 188 22.56 -3.28 -1.47
N THR A 189 23.84 -3.35 -1.80
CA THR A 189 24.80 -4.44 -1.69
C THR A 189 25.05 -4.90 -0.26
N MET A 190 24.06 -5.50 0.41
CA MET A 190 24.39 -6.44 1.49
C MET A 190 23.26 -7.42 1.72
N VAL A 191 23.63 -8.69 1.88
CA VAL A 191 22.77 -9.81 2.26
C VAL A 191 22.03 -10.47 1.08
N LYS A 192 22.82 -11.01 0.13
CA LYS A 192 22.56 -12.34 -0.47
C LYS A 192 22.64 -13.45 0.60
N ARG A 193 22.05 -13.28 1.79
CA ARG A 193 21.84 -14.39 2.73
C ARG A 193 20.46 -14.94 2.49
N LEU A 194 20.45 -16.13 1.87
CA LEU A 194 19.45 -17.19 2.02
C LEU A 194 17.97 -16.79 1.79
N LYS A 195 17.45 -17.16 0.61
CA LYS A 195 16.05 -17.56 0.35
C LYS A 195 14.91 -16.54 0.50
N ASP A 196 15.14 -15.26 0.80
CA ASP A 196 14.05 -14.28 0.72
C ASP A 196 13.93 -13.75 -0.72
N VAL A 197 13.17 -14.48 -1.54
CA VAL A 197 12.75 -14.01 -2.86
C VAL A 197 11.84 -12.81 -2.62
N GLY A 198 12.25 -11.63 -3.09
CA GLY A 198 11.43 -10.42 -3.02
C GLY A 198 10.05 -10.61 -3.67
N PRO A 199 9.14 -9.63 -3.54
CA PRO A 199 7.79 -9.77 -4.06
C PRO A 199 7.79 -10.09 -5.55
N SER A 200 6.91 -11.00 -5.96
CA SER A 200 6.69 -11.28 -7.38
C SER A 200 6.17 -10.05 -8.11
N VAL A 201 6.32 -10.00 -9.43
CA VAL A 201 5.78 -8.92 -10.28
C VAL A 201 4.27 -8.70 -10.06
N GLN A 202 3.52 -9.77 -9.78
CA GLN A 202 2.09 -9.65 -9.47
C GLN A 202 1.87 -8.94 -8.12
N GLN A 203 2.62 -9.34 -7.08
CA GLN A 203 2.53 -8.70 -5.78
C GLN A 203 2.97 -7.24 -5.83
N LEU A 204 4.01 -6.90 -6.58
CA LEU A 204 4.43 -5.50 -6.78
C LEU A 204 3.33 -4.67 -7.43
N TYR A 205 2.66 -5.22 -8.45
CA TYR A 205 1.51 -4.57 -9.08
C TYR A 205 0.38 -4.33 -8.06
N GLU A 206 0.03 -5.35 -7.27
CA GLU A 206 -1.07 -5.26 -6.29
C GLU A 206 -0.76 -4.31 -5.13
N LEU A 207 0.48 -4.32 -4.63
CA LEU A 207 0.95 -3.37 -3.60
C LEU A 207 0.96 -1.93 -4.14
N CYS A 208 1.44 -1.75 -5.38
CA CYS A 208 1.45 -0.44 -6.02
C CYS A 208 0.03 0.03 -6.36
N PHE A 209 -0.89 -0.88 -6.68
CA PHE A 209 -2.32 -0.58 -6.82
C PHE A 209 -2.92 -0.09 -5.49
N CYS A 210 -2.56 -0.72 -4.36
CA CYS A 210 -3.01 -0.25 -3.05
C CYS A 210 -2.48 1.14 -2.74
N LEU A 211 -1.20 1.42 -3.04
CA LEU A 211 -0.64 2.76 -2.85
C LEU A 211 -1.30 3.78 -3.80
N TRP A 212 -1.56 3.42 -5.05
CA TRP A 212 -2.28 4.22 -6.02
C TRP A 212 -3.68 4.61 -5.51
N ALA A 213 -4.45 3.65 -4.99
CA ALA A 213 -5.80 3.90 -4.47
C ALA A 213 -5.80 4.88 -3.28
N LEU A 214 -4.73 4.89 -2.47
CA LEU A 214 -4.53 5.83 -1.37
C LEU A 214 -4.24 7.27 -1.84
N THR A 215 -3.68 7.45 -3.05
CA THR A 215 -3.39 8.80 -3.59
C THR A 215 -4.66 9.65 -3.78
N TYR A 216 -5.82 9.01 -4.01
CA TYR A 216 -7.11 9.71 -4.13
C TYR A 216 -7.57 10.37 -2.83
N GLU A 217 -7.04 9.95 -1.68
CA GLU A 217 -7.36 10.56 -0.38
C GLU A 217 -6.53 11.83 -0.12
N CYS A 218 -5.44 12.06 -0.86
CA CYS A 218 -4.50 13.15 -0.60
C CYS A 218 -5.13 14.55 -0.71
N ASN A 219 -6.01 14.78 -1.70
CA ASN A 219 -6.67 16.08 -1.89
C ASN A 219 -7.58 16.45 -0.70
N LYS A 220 -8.20 15.45 -0.08
CA LYS A 220 -9.17 15.67 1.01
C LYS A 220 -8.52 15.63 2.40
N TYR A 221 -7.47 14.83 2.58
CA TYR A 221 -6.91 14.54 3.90
C TYR A 221 -5.42 14.95 4.00
N PRO A 222 -5.11 16.06 4.70
CA PRO A 222 -3.73 16.48 4.96
C PRO A 222 -2.89 15.42 5.67
N SER A 223 -3.47 14.65 6.59
CA SER A 223 -2.77 13.57 7.30
C SER A 223 -2.25 12.49 6.35
N VAL A 224 -3.02 12.15 5.32
CA VAL A 224 -2.59 11.18 4.30
C VAL A 224 -1.39 11.73 3.52
N ARG A 225 -1.42 13.01 3.11
CA ARG A 225 -0.27 13.67 2.46
C ARG A 225 0.99 13.60 3.33
N SER A 226 0.86 13.90 4.63
CA SER A 226 1.97 13.77 5.58
C SER A 226 2.51 12.35 5.68
N HIS A 227 1.66 11.33 5.61
CA HIS A 227 2.11 9.94 5.60
C HIS A 227 2.87 9.58 4.33
N PHE A 228 2.45 10.04 3.14
CA PHE A 228 3.18 9.80 1.88
C PHE A 228 4.61 10.34 1.92
N VAL A 229 4.79 11.58 2.40
CA VAL A 229 6.12 12.21 2.57
C VAL A 229 6.94 11.47 3.63
N ARG A 230 6.39 11.33 4.85
CA ARG A 230 7.08 10.70 5.99
C ARG A 230 7.59 9.30 5.68
N ASP A 231 6.79 8.52 4.95
CA ASP A 231 7.03 7.10 4.73
C ASP A 231 7.79 6.79 3.42
N GLY A 232 8.30 7.81 2.72
CA GLY A 232 9.12 7.65 1.51
C GLY A 232 8.37 6.98 0.35
N ALA A 233 7.09 7.31 0.19
CA ALA A 233 6.25 6.70 -0.83
C ALA A 233 6.65 7.12 -2.26
N VAL A 234 7.02 8.40 -2.45
CA VAL A 234 7.52 8.90 -3.75
C VAL A 234 8.78 8.16 -4.15
N PHE A 235 9.78 8.07 -3.27
CA PHE A 235 11.00 7.31 -3.53
C PHE A 235 10.70 5.88 -3.97
N SER A 236 9.82 5.19 -3.25
CA SER A 236 9.49 3.78 -3.54
C SER A 236 8.80 3.62 -4.91
N LEU A 237 8.00 4.60 -5.33
CA LEU A 237 7.38 4.62 -6.66
C LEU A 237 8.38 4.93 -7.78
N VAL A 238 9.29 5.89 -7.56
CA VAL A 238 10.34 6.23 -8.53
C VAL A 238 11.29 5.05 -8.73
N ASP A 239 11.68 4.38 -7.65
CA ASP A 239 12.51 3.16 -7.70
C ASP A 239 11.80 2.02 -8.46
N LEU A 240 10.49 1.84 -8.27
CA LEU A 240 9.71 0.89 -9.08
C LEU A 240 9.76 1.22 -10.58
N VAL A 241 9.61 2.49 -10.94
CA VAL A 241 9.68 2.96 -12.34
C VAL A 241 11.07 2.73 -12.93
N ALA A 242 12.13 2.98 -12.15
CA ALA A 242 13.51 2.77 -12.57
C ALA A 242 13.86 1.27 -12.74
N ALA A 243 13.43 0.42 -11.81
CA ALA A 243 13.84 -0.98 -11.75
C ALA A 243 13.00 -1.93 -12.63
N HIS A 244 11.76 -1.57 -13.00
CA HIS A 244 10.82 -2.49 -13.64
C HIS A 244 10.39 -2.05 -15.04
N HIS A 245 10.23 -3.03 -15.94
CA HIS A 245 9.83 -2.83 -17.34
C HIS A 245 8.47 -3.48 -17.67
N ARG A 246 7.77 -4.03 -16.67
CA ARG A 246 6.47 -4.67 -16.86
C ARG A 246 5.40 -3.59 -16.91
N GLU A 247 4.76 -3.44 -18.08
CA GLU A 247 3.79 -2.35 -18.34
C GLU A 247 2.76 -2.18 -17.23
N LYS A 248 2.17 -3.26 -16.71
CA LYS A 248 1.18 -3.16 -15.62
C LYS A 248 1.70 -2.49 -14.34
N VAL A 249 2.96 -2.75 -13.95
CA VAL A 249 3.56 -2.17 -12.74
C VAL A 249 3.91 -0.71 -13.02
N VAL A 250 4.56 -0.46 -14.16
CA VAL A 250 4.97 0.87 -14.60
C VAL A 250 3.76 1.80 -14.73
N ARG A 251 2.68 1.34 -15.35
CA ARG A 251 1.41 2.07 -15.51
C ARG A 251 0.92 2.57 -14.16
N VAL A 252 0.72 1.68 -13.20
CA VAL A 252 0.15 2.04 -11.89
C VAL A 252 1.12 2.89 -11.05
N ALA A 253 2.43 2.73 -11.20
CA ALA A 253 3.43 3.55 -10.54
C ALA A 253 3.43 4.99 -11.10
N LEU A 254 3.40 5.15 -12.43
CA LEU A 254 3.33 6.47 -13.08
C LEU A 254 2.01 7.18 -12.75
N SER A 255 0.88 6.48 -12.77
CA SER A 255 -0.41 7.05 -12.38
C SER A 255 -0.41 7.50 -10.92
N SER A 256 0.22 6.74 -10.01
CA SER A 256 0.40 7.15 -8.61
C SER A 256 1.21 8.44 -8.49
N LEU A 257 2.36 8.51 -9.17
CA LEU A 257 3.22 9.69 -9.17
C LEU A 257 2.49 10.90 -9.74
N ARG A 258 1.73 10.73 -10.83
CA ARG A 258 0.94 11.80 -11.41
C ARG A 258 -0.14 12.32 -10.45
N ASN A 259 -0.90 11.42 -9.82
CA ASN A 259 -1.92 11.80 -8.83
C ASN A 259 -1.31 12.63 -7.68
N LEU A 260 -0.12 12.26 -7.21
CA LEU A 260 0.59 13.02 -6.18
C LEU A 260 1.08 14.38 -6.70
N ALA A 261 1.64 14.44 -7.91
CA ALA A 261 2.14 15.67 -8.52
C ALA A 261 1.02 16.67 -8.88
N GLU A 262 -0.19 16.18 -9.18
CA GLU A 262 -1.39 16.97 -9.44
C GLU A 262 -2.21 17.26 -8.16
N CYS A 263 -1.74 16.81 -6.99
CA CYS A 263 -2.45 16.96 -5.72
C CYS A 263 -2.67 18.44 -5.37
N SER A 264 -3.93 18.84 -5.23
CA SER A 264 -4.33 20.19 -4.85
C SER A 264 -4.42 20.31 -3.33
N SER A 265 -3.98 21.46 -2.79
CA SER A 265 -4.10 21.78 -1.36
C SER A 265 -5.35 22.60 -1.07
N ASP A 266 -6.50 22.24 -1.64
CA ASP A 266 -7.72 23.07 -1.63
C ASP A 266 -8.29 23.32 -0.23
N PHE A 267 -7.89 22.50 0.76
CA PHE A 267 -8.34 22.59 2.16
C PHE A 267 -7.22 23.06 3.10
N VAL A 268 -6.66 24.25 2.88
CA VAL A 268 -5.84 24.93 3.89
C VAL A 268 -6.64 26.15 4.39
N PRO A 269 -7.30 26.06 5.56
CA PRO A 269 -8.05 27.18 6.14
C PRO A 269 -7.15 28.32 6.62
N ASP A 270 -5.83 28.16 6.59
CA ASP A 270 -4.90 29.09 7.20
C ASP A 270 -3.64 29.27 6.32
N ALA A 271 -3.64 30.34 5.52
CA ALA A 271 -2.56 30.72 4.60
C ALA A 271 -1.25 31.13 5.31
N SER A 272 -1.18 31.00 6.64
CA SER A 272 -0.04 31.36 7.48
C SER A 272 0.94 30.19 7.73
N ASN A 273 0.56 28.94 7.46
CA ASN A 273 1.43 27.78 7.64
C ASN A 273 2.27 27.50 6.39
N ARG A 274 3.59 27.71 6.48
CA ARG A 274 4.55 27.44 5.38
C ARG A 274 4.77 25.95 5.06
N ASN A 275 4.20 25.03 5.84
CA ASN A 275 4.40 23.58 5.71
C ASN A 275 3.20 22.86 5.07
N VAL A 276 2.61 23.43 4.03
CA VAL A 276 1.54 22.76 3.28
C VAL A 276 2.16 21.77 2.31
N ILE A 277 1.96 20.48 2.55
CA ILE A 277 2.33 19.43 1.59
C ILE A 277 1.33 19.46 0.43
N ASN A 278 1.77 19.68 -0.80
CA ASN A 278 0.93 19.75 -1.99
C ASN A 278 1.65 19.10 -3.18
N GLY A 279 1.09 19.22 -4.39
CA GLY A 279 1.71 18.68 -5.60
C GLY A 279 3.12 19.19 -5.89
N SER A 280 3.49 20.42 -5.51
CA SER A 280 4.86 20.91 -5.71
C SER A 280 5.86 20.27 -4.74
N VAL A 281 5.44 19.95 -3.51
CA VAL A 281 6.28 19.19 -2.56
C VAL A 281 6.57 17.79 -3.11
N PHE A 282 5.53 17.08 -3.57
CA PHE A 282 5.71 15.75 -4.17
C PHE A 282 6.53 15.80 -5.46
N ALA A 283 6.34 16.82 -6.30
CA ALA A 283 7.16 17.02 -7.49
C ALA A 283 8.63 17.31 -7.15
N GLY A 284 8.90 18.06 -6.07
CA GLY A 284 10.25 18.26 -5.53
C GLY A 284 10.90 16.95 -5.09
N GLU A 285 10.18 16.10 -4.34
CA GLU A 285 10.68 14.76 -3.97
C GLU A 285 10.97 13.90 -5.21
N MET A 286 10.11 13.95 -6.23
CA MET A 286 10.32 13.23 -7.49
C MET A 286 11.56 13.71 -8.25
N ILE A 287 11.81 15.02 -8.26
CA ILE A 287 13.00 15.63 -8.85
C ILE A 287 14.24 15.16 -8.10
N GLY A 288 14.22 15.22 -6.76
CA GLY A 288 15.30 14.72 -5.90
C GLY A 288 15.63 13.25 -6.17
N CYS A 289 14.60 12.42 -6.39
CA CYS A 289 14.77 11.00 -6.77
C CYS A 289 15.22 10.78 -8.23
N GLY A 290 15.53 11.83 -9.00
CA GLY A 290 15.99 11.72 -10.39
C GLY A 290 14.92 11.37 -11.42
N LEU A 291 13.62 11.50 -11.09
CA LEU A 291 12.52 11.04 -11.95
C LEU A 291 12.53 11.68 -13.35
N ILE A 292 13.02 12.92 -13.50
CA ILE A 292 13.10 13.61 -14.79
C ILE A 292 13.83 12.75 -15.82
N LYS A 293 15.02 12.22 -15.47
CA LYS A 293 15.84 11.42 -16.38
C LYS A 293 15.12 10.14 -16.80
N TYR A 294 14.47 9.45 -15.85
CA TYR A 294 13.74 8.22 -16.15
C TYR A 294 12.54 8.48 -17.07
N VAL A 295 11.78 9.56 -16.83
CA VAL A 295 10.65 9.94 -17.68
C VAL A 295 11.13 10.24 -19.11
N GLU A 296 12.22 10.98 -19.29
CA GLU A 296 12.79 11.27 -20.62
C GLU A 296 13.25 9.99 -21.34
N GLN A 297 13.96 9.11 -20.64
CA GLN A 297 14.39 7.83 -21.19
C GLN A 297 13.21 6.95 -21.61
N MET A 298 12.15 6.91 -20.79
CA MET A 298 10.95 6.12 -21.08
C MET A 298 10.13 6.69 -22.23
N ARG A 299 10.08 8.02 -22.40
CA ARG A 299 9.39 8.66 -23.54
C ARG A 299 10.01 8.31 -24.90
N ASN A 300 11.29 7.93 -24.93
CA ASN A 300 11.96 7.46 -26.14
C ASN A 300 11.62 6.00 -26.51
N ARG A 301 10.91 5.27 -25.63
CA ARG A 301 10.47 3.90 -25.87
C ARG A 301 9.06 3.89 -26.48
N GLN A 302 8.75 2.84 -27.25
CA GLN A 302 7.40 2.60 -27.75
C GLN A 302 6.58 1.86 -26.68
N TRP A 303 5.53 2.51 -26.18
CA TRP A 303 4.57 1.94 -25.23
C TRP A 303 3.26 1.61 -25.95
N LYS A 304 2.68 0.44 -25.65
CA LYS A 304 1.38 0.04 -26.21
C LYS A 304 0.20 0.62 -25.42
N ASP A 305 0.41 0.83 -24.12
CA ASP A 305 -0.58 1.40 -23.22
C ASP A 305 -0.66 2.93 -23.38
N PRO A 306 -1.81 3.49 -23.80
CA PRO A 306 -1.96 4.94 -23.99
C PRO A 306 -1.85 5.71 -22.66
N ASP A 307 -2.24 5.10 -21.55
CA ASP A 307 -2.23 5.77 -20.24
C ASP A 307 -0.79 6.00 -19.76
N ILE A 308 0.13 5.08 -20.08
CA ILE A 308 1.57 5.29 -19.81
C ILE A 308 2.09 6.51 -20.58
N VAL A 309 1.72 6.65 -21.85
CA VAL A 309 2.18 7.78 -22.69
C VAL A 309 1.66 9.10 -22.16
N ASP A 310 0.38 9.14 -21.76
CA ASP A 310 -0.25 10.33 -21.21
C ASP A 310 0.32 10.71 -19.83
N ASP A 311 0.54 9.74 -18.95
CA ASP A 311 1.15 9.98 -17.64
C ASP A 311 2.60 10.46 -17.77
N LEU A 312 3.40 9.87 -18.68
CA LEU A 312 4.75 10.34 -18.98
C LEU A 312 4.75 11.78 -19.50
N ARG A 313 3.78 12.15 -20.35
CA ARG A 313 3.66 13.53 -20.88
C ARG A 313 3.31 14.51 -19.75
N ALA A 314 2.33 14.17 -18.92
CA ALA A 314 1.89 14.99 -17.80
C ALA A 314 3.03 15.19 -16.78
N LEU A 315 3.65 14.10 -16.33
CA LEU A 315 4.78 14.15 -15.40
C LEU A 315 5.95 14.94 -15.97
N ASN A 316 6.32 14.74 -17.22
CA ASN A 316 7.38 15.52 -17.85
C ASN A 316 7.09 17.03 -17.77
N SER A 317 5.85 17.44 -18.08
CA SER A 317 5.45 18.85 -18.01
C SER A 317 5.49 19.39 -16.58
N ILE A 318 4.95 18.64 -15.60
CA ILE A 318 4.88 19.07 -14.20
C ILE A 318 6.29 19.18 -13.59
N LEU A 319 7.14 18.18 -13.80
CA LEU A 319 8.49 18.15 -13.24
C LEU A 319 9.37 19.26 -13.80
N HIS A 320 9.34 19.49 -15.13
CA HIS A 320 10.13 20.57 -15.73
C HIS A 320 9.67 21.97 -15.32
N ARG A 321 8.38 22.15 -15.05
CA ARG A 321 7.86 23.40 -14.50
C ARG A 321 8.37 23.61 -13.08
N ASN A 322 8.16 22.64 -12.19
CA ASN A 322 8.62 22.75 -10.80
C ASN A 322 10.15 22.89 -10.71
N TYR A 323 10.92 22.17 -11.53
CA TYR A 323 12.38 22.27 -11.56
C TYR A 323 12.87 23.70 -11.87
N LYS A 324 12.17 24.43 -12.75
CA LYS A 324 12.52 25.84 -13.07
C LYS A 324 12.19 26.80 -11.93
N ASP A 325 11.20 26.46 -11.12
CA ASP A 325 10.75 27.28 -9.99
C ASP A 325 11.57 27.00 -8.72
N MET A 326 12.37 25.93 -8.70
CA MET A 326 13.26 25.57 -7.58
C MET A 326 14.60 26.30 -7.68
N SER A 327 15.14 26.71 -6.52
CA SER A 327 16.52 27.18 -6.45
C SER A 327 17.51 26.02 -6.54
N THR A 328 18.77 26.32 -6.85
CA THR A 328 19.84 25.31 -6.83
C THR A 328 20.01 24.67 -5.45
N TRP A 329 19.69 25.40 -4.38
CA TRP A 329 19.70 24.84 -3.03
C TRP A 329 18.55 23.87 -2.80
N ASP A 330 17.33 24.21 -3.25
CA ASP A 330 16.16 23.33 -3.09
C ASP A 330 16.36 22.00 -3.81
N ILE A 331 16.98 22.03 -5.00
CA ILE A 331 17.32 20.81 -5.76
C ILE A 331 18.33 19.96 -4.98
N TYR A 332 19.41 20.57 -4.49
CA TYR A 332 20.42 19.86 -3.69
C TYR A 332 19.82 19.27 -2.41
N GLN A 333 18.96 20.02 -1.72
CA GLN A 333 18.27 19.54 -0.53
C GLN A 333 17.40 18.31 -0.85
N ALA A 334 16.64 18.35 -1.94
CA ALA A 334 15.82 17.23 -2.39
C ALA A 334 16.66 15.98 -2.76
N GLU A 335 17.82 16.16 -3.43
CA GLU A 335 18.76 15.05 -3.71
C GLU A 335 19.22 14.38 -2.41
N VAL A 336 19.68 15.17 -1.43
CA VAL A 336 20.14 14.65 -0.12
C VAL A 336 19.01 13.96 0.63
N GLU A 337 17.82 14.55 0.71
CA GLU A 337 16.68 13.98 1.42
C GLU A 337 16.18 12.68 0.78
N SER A 338 16.29 12.57 -0.56
CA SER A 338 15.95 11.34 -1.28
C SER A 338 17.02 10.24 -1.18
N GLY A 339 18.26 10.60 -0.84
CA GLY A 339 19.42 9.70 -0.92
C GLY A 339 19.95 9.46 -2.34
N HIS A 340 19.33 10.03 -3.38
CA HIS A 340 19.75 9.91 -4.78
C HIS A 340 20.70 11.05 -5.17
N LEU A 341 21.92 11.01 -4.66
CA LEU A 341 22.95 12.01 -4.94
C LEU A 341 23.63 11.73 -6.28
N GLU A 342 23.74 12.74 -7.13
CA GLU A 342 24.40 12.61 -8.43
C GLU A 342 25.47 13.68 -8.62
N TRP A 343 26.66 13.27 -9.06
CA TRP A 343 27.73 14.20 -9.39
C TRP A 343 27.29 15.24 -10.42
N GLY A 344 27.55 16.51 -10.11
CA GLY A 344 27.12 17.61 -10.96
C GLY A 344 27.51 18.98 -10.41
N ILE A 345 26.93 20.02 -10.98
CA ILE A 345 27.23 21.42 -10.61
C ILE A 345 26.90 21.76 -9.14
N LEU A 346 25.95 21.01 -8.56
CA LEU A 346 25.52 21.15 -7.17
C LEU A 346 26.52 20.53 -6.18
N HIS A 347 27.43 19.67 -6.65
CA HIS A 347 28.43 18.99 -5.82
C HIS A 347 29.82 19.59 -6.03
N THR A 348 29.90 20.92 -6.11
CA THR A 348 31.14 21.66 -6.36
C THR A 348 31.55 22.51 -5.16
N GLN A 349 32.84 22.76 -5.02
CA GLN A 349 33.35 23.65 -3.96
C GLN A 349 32.70 25.05 -4.01
N LYS A 350 32.40 25.55 -5.21
CA LYS A 350 31.72 26.83 -5.41
C LYS A 350 30.32 26.81 -4.80
N PHE A 351 29.52 25.79 -5.13
CA PHE A 351 28.18 25.62 -4.58
C PHE A 351 28.20 25.55 -3.05
N PHE A 352 29.09 24.73 -2.47
CA PHE A 352 29.17 24.58 -1.01
C PHE A 352 29.58 25.87 -0.30
N ARG A 353 30.48 26.67 -0.89
CA ARG A 353 30.85 27.99 -0.34
C ARG A 353 29.68 28.97 -0.37
N GLU A 354 28.92 29.00 -1.47
CA GLU A 354 27.76 29.89 -1.63
C GLU A 354 26.63 29.54 -0.67
N ASN A 355 26.45 28.24 -0.35
CA ASN A 355 25.33 27.75 0.45
C ASN A 355 25.70 27.30 1.87
N ALA A 356 26.93 27.57 2.34
CA ALA A 356 27.43 27.08 3.63
C ALA A 356 26.49 27.35 4.82
N LYS A 357 25.89 28.54 4.87
CA LYS A 357 24.95 28.92 5.95
C LYS A 357 23.63 28.15 5.89
N GLN A 358 23.22 27.69 4.71
CA GLN A 358 21.95 26.98 4.56
C GLN A 358 21.99 25.59 5.23
N PHE A 359 23.18 25.00 5.38
CA PHE A 359 23.38 23.74 6.12
C PHE A 359 23.06 23.83 7.61
N GLU A 360 23.05 25.03 8.21
CA GLU A 360 22.66 25.23 9.61
C GLU A 360 21.17 24.91 9.83
N GLY A 361 20.34 25.13 8.80
CA GLY A 361 18.89 25.08 8.89
C GLY A 361 18.30 26.27 9.66
N SER A 362 16.99 26.51 9.53
CA SER A 362 16.32 27.62 10.22
C SER A 362 16.29 27.46 11.75
N ASP A 363 16.46 26.24 12.24
CA ASP A 363 16.44 25.86 13.65
C ASP A 363 17.84 25.61 14.23
N GLY A 364 18.90 25.72 13.42
CA GLY A 364 20.29 25.42 13.83
C GLY A 364 20.55 23.94 14.11
N ASN A 365 19.68 23.04 13.67
CA ASN A 365 19.77 21.60 13.98
C ASN A 365 20.68 20.83 13.00
N PHE A 366 21.13 21.48 11.92
CA PHE A 366 21.99 20.88 10.91
C PHE A 366 21.42 19.57 10.33
N LEU A 367 20.11 19.51 10.13
CA LEU A 367 19.40 18.30 9.70
C LEU A 367 20.01 17.70 8.44
N LEU A 368 20.31 18.53 7.44
CA LEU A 368 20.88 18.08 6.17
C LEU A 368 22.27 17.45 6.33
N LEU A 369 23.13 18.00 7.20
CA LEU A 369 24.44 17.40 7.51
C LEU A 369 24.30 16.08 8.24
N LYS A 370 23.31 15.94 9.12
CA LYS A 370 23.02 14.67 9.80
C LYS A 370 22.57 13.61 8.80
N THR A 371 21.67 13.97 7.88
CA THR A 371 21.25 13.08 6.78
C THR A 371 22.44 12.66 5.93
N LEU A 372 23.30 13.59 5.51
CA LEU A 372 24.54 13.28 4.77
C LEU A 372 25.48 12.36 5.54
N THR A 373 25.63 12.55 6.86
CA THR A 373 26.47 11.69 7.69
C THR A 373 25.93 10.27 7.72
N VAL A 374 24.61 10.10 7.79
CA VAL A 374 23.96 8.78 7.72
C VAL A 374 24.19 8.15 6.35
N LEU A 375 23.98 8.89 5.25
CA LEU A 375 24.21 8.42 3.88
C LEU A 375 25.67 8.04 3.61
N ALA A 376 26.63 8.81 4.15
CA ALA A 376 28.06 8.52 4.01
C ALA A 376 28.50 7.33 4.88
N SER A 377 27.72 6.97 5.89
CA SER A 377 27.99 5.82 6.77
C SER A 377 27.30 4.54 6.29
N SER A 378 26.39 4.62 5.32
CA SER A 378 25.87 3.45 4.61
C SER A 378 26.88 3.01 3.54
N ASP A 379 27.24 1.72 3.53
CA ASP A 379 28.23 1.10 2.64
C ASP A 379 27.76 1.02 1.15
N ASP A 380 27.27 2.12 0.57
CA ASP A 380 27.02 2.23 -0.86
C ASP A 380 28.34 2.62 -1.55
N GLU A 381 29.05 1.61 -2.09
CA GLU A 381 30.32 1.77 -2.82
C GLU A 381 30.22 2.66 -4.08
N ASP A 382 29.01 3.03 -4.51
CA ASP A 382 28.77 3.86 -5.71
C ASP A 382 28.86 5.38 -5.46
N ILE A 383 29.08 5.83 -4.22
CA ILE A 383 29.29 7.27 -3.92
C ILE A 383 30.78 7.66 -4.00
N ALA A 384 31.68 6.67 -4.10
CA ALA A 384 33.13 6.87 -4.19
C ALA A 384 33.70 6.33 -5.51
N GLY A 385 33.62 7.13 -6.57
CA GLY A 385 34.28 6.89 -7.85
C GLY A 385 34.58 8.17 -8.59
#